data_AF-A0A0J9X4Q9-F1
#
_entry.id   AF-A0A0J9X4Q9-F1
#
_cell.length_a   1.000
_cell.length_b   1.000
_cell.length_c   1.000
_cell.angle_alpha   90.00
_cell.angle_beta   90.00
_cell.angle_gamma   90.00
#
_symmetry.space_group_name_H-M   'P 1'
#
loop_
_entity.id
_entity.type
_entity.pdbx_description
1 polymer ?
#
loop_
_entity_poly.entity_id
_entity_poly.type
_entity_poly.pdbx_seq_one_letter_code
_entity_poly.pdbx_strand_id
1 'polypeptide(L)'
;MTASTSPEYWIFGYGSLIYKPPDNFDRAVPGYIVNHIRRFWQSSNDHRGTPEAPGRVVTLIKRDFYDALPTPDHHPEPPGNKVWGIAYRIRADVADQVRRDLDHREKNGYTVEEVDFHFHGASDEDSDVDPTGKDVIKTRKCSVYIGTPDNEAFVGNVETPEQLARHILQSCGPSGENREYLYRLHDSLLELHPDARDFHIQELVRLAKAIEKEEGLGKGN
;
A
#
# COMPACT_ATOMS: atom_id res chain seq x y z
N MET A 1 23.98 -8.87 -32.70
CA MET A 1 23.42 -7.67 -32.04
C MET A 1 22.95 -8.11 -30.67
N THR A 2 23.71 -7.81 -29.62
CA THR A 2 23.27 -8.08 -28.24
C THR A 2 22.14 -7.09 -27.94
N ALA A 3 20.92 -7.59 -27.76
CA ALA A 3 19.82 -6.77 -27.29
C ALA A 3 20.27 -6.12 -25.98
N SER A 4 20.31 -4.79 -25.93
CA SER A 4 20.42 -4.06 -24.68
C SER A 4 19.12 -4.33 -23.93
N THR A 5 19.15 -5.33 -23.04
CA THR A 5 18.06 -5.55 -22.09
C THR A 5 18.13 -4.41 -21.09
N SER A 6 17.35 -3.37 -21.31
CA SER A 6 17.09 -2.37 -20.27
C SER A 6 16.68 -3.11 -19.00
N PRO A 7 17.19 -2.73 -17.81
CA PRO A 7 16.86 -3.42 -16.57
C PRO A 7 15.34 -3.40 -16.35
N GLU A 8 14.78 -4.54 -15.95
CA GLU A 8 13.35 -4.66 -15.65
C GLU A 8 12.96 -3.68 -14.55
N TYR A 9 11.82 -3.01 -14.72
CA TYR A 9 11.28 -2.08 -13.72
C TYR A 9 10.06 -2.69 -13.05
N TRP A 10 10.15 -2.88 -11.74
CA TRP A 10 9.08 -3.45 -10.93
C TRP A 10 8.62 -2.45 -9.87
N ILE A 11 7.30 -2.36 -9.67
CA ILE A 11 6.69 -1.49 -8.68
C ILE A 11 5.89 -2.33 -7.70
N PHE A 12 6.10 -2.12 -6.40
CA PHE A 12 5.31 -2.76 -5.36
C PHE A 12 4.17 -1.85 -4.90
N GLY A 13 2.94 -2.32 -5.10
CA GLY A 13 1.71 -1.67 -4.64
C GLY A 13 1.22 -2.26 -3.31
N TYR A 14 1.15 -1.42 -2.28
CA TYR A 14 0.64 -1.79 -0.95
C TYR A 14 -0.62 -1.00 -0.53
N GLY A 15 -1.03 0.01 -1.29
CA GLY A 15 -2.20 0.83 -0.99
C GLY A 15 -3.24 0.74 -2.11
N SER A 16 -3.62 1.89 -2.66
CA SER A 16 -4.56 1.94 -3.78
C SER A 16 -4.11 1.15 -5.01
N LEU A 17 -2.81 0.97 -5.20
CA LEU A 17 -2.26 0.16 -6.30
C LEU A 17 -2.68 -1.32 -6.25
N ILE A 18 -3.20 -1.83 -5.13
CA ILE A 18 -3.74 -3.19 -5.07
C ILE A 18 -5.04 -3.31 -5.88
N TYR A 19 -5.91 -2.29 -5.86
CA TYR A 19 -7.20 -2.29 -6.58
C TYR A 19 -7.32 -1.28 -7.72
N LYS A 20 -6.31 -0.41 -7.88
CA LYS A 20 -6.19 0.58 -8.94
C LYS A 20 -4.77 0.50 -9.51
N PRO A 21 -4.50 -0.52 -10.36
CA PRO A 21 -3.17 -0.80 -10.89
C PRO A 21 -2.59 0.39 -11.67
N PRO A 22 -1.25 0.44 -11.86
CA PRO A 22 -0.65 1.42 -12.76
C PRO A 22 -1.01 1.10 -14.22
N ASP A 23 -0.87 2.07 -15.12
CA ASP A 23 -1.00 1.81 -16.55
C ASP A 23 0.25 1.08 -17.10
N ASN A 24 0.09 0.38 -18.22
CA ASN A 24 1.19 -0.22 -19.00
C ASN A 24 2.10 -1.24 -18.27
N PHE A 25 1.56 -1.99 -17.31
CA PHE A 25 2.22 -3.19 -16.80
C PHE A 25 1.96 -4.39 -17.73
N ASP A 26 2.89 -5.34 -17.76
CA ASP A 26 2.73 -6.61 -18.49
C ASP A 26 2.65 -7.84 -17.57
N ARG A 27 2.93 -7.67 -16.28
CA ARG A 27 2.75 -8.68 -15.24
C ARG A 27 2.31 -8.04 -13.93
N ALA A 28 1.41 -8.70 -13.20
CA ALA A 28 0.99 -8.34 -11.85
C ALA A 28 1.02 -9.61 -10.99
N VAL A 29 1.82 -9.60 -9.92
CA VAL A 29 2.06 -10.81 -9.11
C VAL A 29 1.82 -10.52 -7.63
N PRO A 30 0.98 -11.29 -6.93
CA PRO A 30 0.81 -11.17 -5.50
C PRO A 30 2.06 -11.61 -4.75
N GLY A 31 2.34 -10.96 -3.62
CA GLY A 31 3.44 -11.32 -2.75
C GLY A 31 3.57 -10.34 -1.60
N TYR A 32 4.75 -10.27 -1.00
CA TYR A 32 4.95 -9.45 0.18
C TYR A 32 6.36 -8.89 0.26
N ILE A 33 6.50 -7.81 1.03
CA ILE A 33 7.78 -7.32 1.51
C ILE A 33 7.89 -7.59 3.02
N VAL A 34 9.10 -7.52 3.55
CA VAL A 34 9.39 -7.67 4.98
C VAL A 34 10.00 -6.39 5.56
N ASN A 35 10.16 -6.35 6.88
CA ASN A 35 10.79 -5.24 7.64
C ASN A 35 10.05 -3.89 7.52
N HIS A 36 8.79 -3.93 7.10
CA HIS A 36 7.90 -2.79 7.05
C HIS A 36 6.58 -3.13 7.72
N ILE A 37 5.83 -2.10 8.07
CA ILE A 37 4.44 -2.20 8.47
C ILE A 37 3.61 -1.21 7.65
N ARG A 38 2.30 -1.45 7.53
CA ARG A 38 1.36 -0.55 6.87
C ARG A 38 0.51 0.17 7.90
N ARG A 39 0.40 1.49 7.80
CA ARG A 39 -0.48 2.29 8.68
C ARG A 39 -1.11 3.45 7.93
N PHE A 40 -2.32 3.83 8.36
CA PHE A 40 -3.05 5.02 7.91
C PHE A 40 -2.45 6.34 8.48
N TRP A 41 -1.13 6.49 8.36
CA TRP A 41 -0.37 7.58 8.97
C TRP A 41 0.10 8.63 7.96
N GLN A 42 -0.46 8.61 6.75
CA GLN A 42 -0.21 9.65 5.75
C GLN A 42 -1.46 10.51 5.56
N SER A 43 -1.30 11.82 5.67
CA SER A 43 -2.30 12.82 5.33
C SER A 43 -2.56 12.81 3.82
N SER A 44 -3.83 12.92 3.41
CA SER A 44 -4.23 13.05 2.01
C SER A 44 -5.03 14.33 1.79
N ASN A 45 -4.42 15.30 1.13
CA ASN A 45 -4.97 16.64 0.90
C ASN A 45 -5.47 16.86 -0.54
N ASP A 46 -5.27 15.90 -1.45
CA ASP A 46 -5.59 16.02 -2.88
C ASP A 46 -6.40 14.85 -3.45
N HIS A 47 -6.52 13.74 -2.71
CA HIS A 47 -7.23 12.54 -3.14
C HIS A 47 -8.42 12.22 -2.24
N ARG A 48 -8.15 11.87 -0.98
CA ARG A 48 -9.16 11.40 -0.01
C ARG A 48 -9.55 12.45 1.03
N GLY A 49 -9.02 13.66 0.87
CA GLY A 49 -9.40 14.85 1.61
C GLY A 49 -9.12 16.09 0.78
N THR A 50 -9.06 17.22 1.45
CA THR A 50 -8.75 18.54 0.90
C THR A 50 -7.62 19.18 1.70
N PRO A 51 -6.99 20.28 1.23
CA PRO A 51 -6.00 21.00 2.04
C PRO A 51 -6.57 21.49 3.39
N GLU A 52 -7.85 21.87 3.43
CA GLU A 52 -8.52 22.38 4.63
C GLU A 52 -9.03 21.26 5.56
N ALA A 53 -9.40 20.12 4.99
CA ALA A 53 -9.87 18.93 5.70
C ALA A 53 -9.20 17.68 5.09
N PRO A 54 -7.94 17.39 5.47
CA PRO A 54 -7.21 16.27 4.91
C PRO A 54 -7.87 14.94 5.29
N GLY A 55 -7.63 13.92 4.48
CA GLY A 55 -7.92 12.53 4.80
C GLY A 55 -6.71 11.81 5.37
N ARG A 56 -6.83 10.50 5.44
CA ARG A 56 -5.82 9.53 5.87
C ARG A 56 -5.71 8.41 4.84
N VAL A 57 -4.49 8.14 4.38
CA VAL A 57 -4.15 7.04 3.49
C VAL A 57 -3.00 6.24 4.06
N VAL A 58 -2.75 5.04 3.51
CA VAL A 58 -1.66 4.21 4.02
C VAL A 58 -0.30 4.68 3.55
N THR A 59 0.69 4.55 4.43
CA THR A 59 2.12 4.55 4.09
C THR A 59 2.77 3.29 4.67
N LEU A 60 4.02 3.03 4.27
CA LEU A 60 4.87 2.02 4.89
C LEU A 60 5.81 2.67 5.90
N ILE A 61 6.02 2.01 7.02
CA ILE A 61 6.98 2.45 8.04
C ILE A 61 7.98 1.33 8.24
N LYS A 62 9.28 1.69 8.29
CA LYS A 62 10.34 0.73 8.63
C LYS A 62 10.09 0.16 10.02
N ARG A 63 10.22 -1.16 10.15
CA ARG A 63 9.88 -1.87 11.38
C ARG A 63 10.65 -1.35 12.59
N ASP A 64 11.95 -1.11 12.44
CA ASP A 64 12.79 -0.61 13.52
C ASP A 64 12.36 0.78 14.03
N PHE A 65 11.91 1.66 13.13
CA PHE A 65 11.36 2.96 13.51
C PHE A 65 10.08 2.79 14.32
N TYR A 66 9.19 1.90 13.86
CA TYR A 66 7.93 1.63 14.54
C TYR A 66 8.13 1.03 15.93
N ASP A 67 9.01 0.03 16.05
CA ASP A 67 9.31 -0.63 17.32
C ASP A 67 9.99 0.31 18.32
N ALA A 68 10.65 1.37 17.84
CA ALA A 68 11.24 2.42 18.67
C ALA A 68 10.24 3.50 19.13
N LEU A 69 8.98 3.47 18.67
CA LEU A 69 7.99 4.46 19.10
C LEU A 69 7.67 4.29 20.60
N PRO A 70 7.56 5.39 21.37
CA PRO A 70 7.24 5.32 22.79
C PRO A 70 5.88 4.65 23.08
N THR A 71 4.94 4.84 22.17
CA THR A 71 3.59 4.27 22.20
C THR A 71 3.26 3.78 20.78
N PRO A 72 3.58 2.52 20.43
CA PRO A 72 3.21 1.98 19.13
C PRO A 72 1.69 1.75 19.08
N ASP A 73 1.14 1.74 17.87
CA ASP A 73 -0.26 1.41 17.65
C ASP A 73 -0.46 -0.09 17.94
N HIS A 74 -1.05 -0.43 19.08
CA HIS A 74 -1.04 -1.80 19.59
C HIS A 74 -2.04 -2.70 18.85
N HIS A 75 -1.73 -3.05 17.60
CA HIS A 75 -2.39 -4.13 16.88
C HIS A 75 -1.53 -5.41 16.94
N PRO A 76 -2.16 -6.59 17.11
CA PRO A 76 -1.45 -7.84 16.87
C PRO A 76 -0.94 -7.86 15.44
N GLU A 77 0.25 -8.42 15.21
CA GLU A 77 0.84 -8.50 13.89
C GLU A 77 0.71 -9.94 13.35
N PRO A 78 0.50 -10.12 12.03
CA PRO A 78 0.54 -11.45 11.44
C PRO A 78 1.95 -12.04 11.55
N PRO A 79 2.10 -13.37 11.64
CA PRO A 79 3.40 -14.00 11.69
C PRO A 79 4.30 -13.60 10.50
N GLY A 80 5.55 -13.26 10.80
CA GLY A 80 6.58 -13.03 9.78
C GLY A 80 6.74 -11.60 9.29
N ASN A 81 6.08 -10.61 9.89
CA ASN A 81 6.27 -9.17 9.60
C ASN A 81 6.16 -8.85 8.11
N LYS A 82 5.13 -9.41 7.46
CA LYS A 82 4.92 -9.32 6.02
C LYS A 82 3.91 -8.23 5.71
N VAL A 83 4.24 -7.37 4.76
CA VAL A 83 3.27 -6.46 4.15
C VAL A 83 2.93 -6.99 2.76
N TRP A 84 1.70 -7.43 2.59
CA TRP A 84 1.21 -8.07 1.36
C TRP A 84 0.73 -7.07 0.32
N GLY A 85 1.08 -7.27 -0.94
CA GLY A 85 0.66 -6.39 -2.03
C GLY A 85 0.84 -7.06 -3.37
N ILE A 86 0.91 -6.22 -4.42
CA ILE A 86 1.10 -6.68 -5.80
C ILE A 86 2.37 -6.03 -6.36
N ALA A 87 3.25 -6.84 -6.93
CA ALA A 87 4.35 -6.37 -7.74
C ALA A 87 3.93 -6.30 -9.21
N TYR A 88 4.08 -5.12 -9.82
CA TYR A 88 3.79 -4.89 -11.24
C TYR A 88 5.10 -4.79 -12.01
N ARG A 89 5.26 -5.60 -13.06
CA ARG A 89 6.36 -5.43 -14.02
C ARG A 89 5.94 -4.44 -15.09
N ILE A 90 6.75 -3.41 -15.26
CA ILE A 90 6.55 -2.39 -16.28
C ILE A 90 7.48 -2.67 -17.45
N ARG A 91 6.93 -2.57 -18.66
CA ARG A 91 7.72 -2.77 -19.87
C ARG A 91 8.81 -1.70 -19.97
N ALA A 92 9.99 -2.11 -20.42
CA ALA A 92 11.14 -1.22 -20.52
C ALA A 92 10.92 0.01 -21.43
N ASP A 93 10.06 -0.10 -22.45
CA ASP A 93 9.76 0.97 -23.41
C ASP A 93 8.92 2.11 -22.82
N VAL A 94 8.24 1.87 -21.70
CA VAL A 94 7.33 2.82 -21.03
C VAL A 94 7.70 3.10 -19.58
N ALA A 95 8.77 2.47 -19.06
CA ALA A 95 9.19 2.59 -17.66
C ALA A 95 9.39 4.05 -17.22
N ASP A 96 10.00 4.89 -18.06
CA ASP A 96 10.18 6.31 -17.76
C ASP A 96 8.87 7.09 -17.69
N GLN A 97 7.90 6.73 -18.53
CA GLN A 97 6.59 7.36 -18.51
C GLN A 97 5.83 6.97 -17.25
N VAL A 98 5.79 5.67 -16.92
CA VAL A 98 5.13 5.17 -15.71
C VAL A 98 5.77 5.75 -14.44
N ARG A 99 7.11 5.88 -14.39
CA ARG A 99 7.81 6.59 -13.31
C ARG A 99 7.28 8.00 -13.14
N ARG A 100 7.22 8.80 -14.22
CA ARG A 100 6.71 10.18 -14.17
C ARG A 100 5.24 10.26 -13.73
N ASP A 101 4.41 9.33 -14.19
CA ASP A 101 2.99 9.31 -13.84
C ASP A 101 2.78 8.94 -12.37
N LEU A 102 3.59 8.02 -11.83
CA LEU A 102 3.58 7.69 -10.41
C LEU A 102 4.19 8.79 -9.54
N ASP A 103 5.27 9.42 -9.97
CA ASP A 103 5.82 10.60 -9.30
C ASP A 103 4.78 11.73 -9.25
N HIS A 104 3.92 11.84 -10.28
CA HIS A 104 2.80 12.77 -10.28
C HIS A 104 1.67 12.34 -9.33
N ARG A 105 1.35 11.04 -9.30
CA ARG A 105 0.30 10.49 -8.45
C ARG A 105 0.64 10.59 -6.96
N GLU A 106 1.93 10.44 -6.62
CA GLU A 106 2.41 10.35 -5.24
C GLU A 106 3.11 11.65 -4.78
N LYS A 107 2.76 12.79 -5.40
CA LYS A 107 3.40 14.12 -5.22
C LYS A 107 3.50 14.63 -3.77
N ASN A 108 2.67 14.14 -2.85
CA ASN A 108 2.64 14.62 -1.45
C ASN A 108 3.74 14.00 -0.58
N GLY A 109 4.98 14.11 -1.06
CA GLY A 109 6.20 13.77 -0.33
C GLY A 109 6.53 12.28 -0.22
N TYR A 110 5.87 11.41 -1.00
CA TYR A 110 6.34 10.03 -1.09
C TYR A 110 7.72 10.01 -1.74
N THR A 111 8.65 9.28 -1.12
CA THR A 111 9.97 8.98 -1.67
C THR A 111 9.99 7.57 -2.24
N VAL A 112 10.73 7.37 -3.32
CA VAL A 112 10.92 6.03 -3.88
C VAL A 112 12.04 5.32 -3.12
N GLU A 113 11.71 4.18 -2.52
CA GLU A 113 12.68 3.24 -1.93
C GLU A 113 12.74 1.95 -2.74
N GLU A 114 13.87 1.24 -2.67
CA GLU A 114 14.01 -0.10 -3.24
C GLU A 114 13.84 -1.16 -2.15
N VAL A 115 12.97 -2.14 -2.38
CA VAL A 115 12.66 -3.22 -1.43
C VAL A 115 12.82 -4.60 -2.07
N ASP A 116 13.13 -5.59 -1.24
CA ASP A 116 13.08 -6.99 -1.62
C ASP A 116 11.63 -7.49 -1.55
N PHE A 117 11.02 -7.68 -2.71
CA PHE A 117 9.71 -8.32 -2.85
C PHE A 117 9.88 -9.83 -2.90
N HIS A 118 9.05 -10.55 -2.15
CA HIS A 118 8.98 -12.00 -2.12
C HIS A 118 7.73 -12.47 -2.84
N PHE A 119 7.89 -13.31 -3.86
CA PHE A 119 6.77 -13.91 -4.57
C PHE A 119 5.99 -14.84 -3.64
N HIS A 120 4.67 -14.77 -3.70
CA HIS A 120 3.81 -15.78 -3.10
C HIS A 120 3.54 -16.92 -4.11
N GLY A 121 3.49 -18.15 -3.61
CA GLY A 121 3.05 -19.29 -4.42
C GLY A 121 4.01 -19.68 -5.54
N ALA A 122 5.31 -19.85 -5.23
CA ALA A 122 6.32 -20.35 -6.17
C ALA A 122 6.00 -21.76 -6.71
N SER A 123 4.98 -21.83 -7.55
CA SER A 123 4.75 -22.82 -8.58
C SER A 123 5.30 -22.25 -9.89
N ASP A 124 5.68 -23.12 -10.83
CA ASP A 124 6.47 -22.77 -12.02
C ASP A 124 5.85 -21.68 -12.93
N GLU A 125 4.56 -21.35 -12.76
CA GLU A 125 3.84 -20.32 -13.53
C GLU A 125 3.93 -18.90 -12.91
N ASP A 126 4.02 -18.81 -11.57
CA ASP A 126 4.03 -17.53 -10.84
C ASP A 126 5.43 -17.08 -10.41
N SER A 127 6.40 -17.99 -10.45
CA SER A 127 7.81 -17.64 -10.29
C SER A 127 8.37 -16.89 -11.49
N ASP A 128 9.39 -16.08 -11.24
CA ASP A 128 10.28 -15.63 -12.30
C ASP A 128 11.41 -16.67 -12.43
N VAL A 129 11.79 -17.03 -13.66
CA VAL A 129 12.83 -18.05 -13.88
C VAL A 129 14.12 -17.32 -14.21
N ASP A 130 15.24 -17.69 -13.59
CA ASP A 130 16.53 -17.09 -13.94
C ASP A 130 16.76 -17.18 -15.46
N PRO A 131 17.44 -16.22 -16.12
CA PRO A 131 17.78 -16.29 -17.55
C PRO A 131 18.38 -17.62 -18.04
N THR A 132 18.88 -18.49 -17.16
CA THR A 132 19.33 -19.85 -17.50
C THR A 132 18.23 -20.94 -17.45
N GLY A 133 17.02 -20.60 -16.98
CA GLY A 133 15.87 -21.48 -16.82
C GLY A 133 15.98 -22.51 -15.70
N LYS A 134 16.99 -22.39 -14.83
CA LYS A 134 17.34 -23.44 -13.84
C LYS A 134 16.85 -23.18 -12.43
N ASP A 135 16.67 -21.91 -12.05
CA ASP A 135 16.34 -21.53 -10.69
C ASP A 135 15.07 -20.67 -10.64
N VAL A 136 14.18 -21.02 -9.70
CA VAL A 136 13.00 -20.24 -9.34
C VAL A 136 13.44 -19.04 -8.52
N ILE A 137 13.20 -17.85 -9.06
CA ILE A 137 13.46 -16.59 -8.37
C ILE A 137 12.36 -16.39 -7.34
N LYS A 138 12.77 -16.40 -6.07
CA LYS A 138 11.89 -16.17 -4.92
C LYS A 138 11.78 -14.70 -4.54
N THR A 139 12.70 -13.86 -5.01
CA THR A 139 12.76 -12.44 -4.68
C THR A 139 13.10 -11.54 -5.86
N ARG A 140 12.53 -10.32 -5.88
CA ARG A 140 12.84 -9.27 -6.87
C ARG A 140 12.98 -7.91 -6.20
N LYS A 141 13.88 -7.09 -6.73
CA LYS A 141 13.94 -5.67 -6.37
C LYS A 141 12.74 -4.95 -6.97
N CYS A 142 11.99 -4.25 -6.13
CA CYS A 142 10.87 -3.41 -6.55
C CYS A 142 11.08 -1.99 -6.02
N SER A 143 10.70 -1.01 -6.82
CA SER A 143 10.48 0.35 -6.34
C SER A 143 9.16 0.42 -5.58
N VAL A 144 9.16 1.15 -4.47
CA VAL A 144 7.97 1.39 -3.65
C VAL A 144 7.94 2.86 -3.26
N TYR A 145 6.75 3.47 -3.34
CA TYR A 145 6.54 4.85 -2.93
C TYR A 145 6.19 4.89 -1.45
N ILE A 146 7.02 5.49 -0.60
CA ILE A 146 6.84 5.55 0.85
C ILE A 146 6.79 7.00 1.34
N GLY A 147 5.76 7.36 2.11
CA GLY A 147 5.73 8.60 2.87
C GLY A 147 6.49 8.40 4.17
N THR A 148 7.75 8.82 4.20
CA THR A 148 8.66 8.62 5.34
C THR A 148 8.29 9.53 6.51
N PRO A 149 8.75 9.23 7.75
CA PRO A 149 8.49 10.09 8.91
C PRO A 149 8.97 11.55 8.78
N ASP A 150 9.91 11.82 7.88
CA ASP A 150 10.41 13.18 7.60
C ASP A 150 9.51 13.96 6.62
N ASN A 151 8.48 13.32 6.06
CA ASN A 151 7.51 13.96 5.16
C ASN A 151 6.50 14.83 5.95
N GLU A 152 6.24 16.05 5.48
CA GLU A 152 5.26 16.97 6.07
C GLU A 152 3.84 16.40 6.17
N ALA A 153 3.47 15.49 5.27
CA ALA A 153 2.19 14.79 5.29
C ALA A 153 2.19 13.54 6.18
N PHE A 154 3.31 13.14 6.79
CA PHE A 154 3.35 12.07 7.77
C PHE A 154 2.76 12.54 9.11
N VAL A 155 1.63 11.94 9.52
CA VAL A 155 0.95 12.30 10.79
C VAL A 155 1.36 11.40 11.94
N GLY A 156 1.83 10.18 11.66
CA GLY A 156 2.24 9.21 12.68
C GLY A 156 1.11 8.75 13.60
N ASN A 157 1.48 8.26 14.80
CA ASN A 157 0.55 7.72 15.79
C ASN A 157 -0.03 8.82 16.71
N VAL A 158 -0.79 9.75 16.14
CA VAL A 158 -1.38 10.88 16.89
C VAL A 158 -2.86 10.70 17.24
N GLU A 159 -3.55 9.80 16.53
CA GLU A 159 -4.98 9.51 16.70
C GLU A 159 -5.15 8.09 17.26
N THR A 160 -6.08 7.90 18.22
CA THR A 160 -6.49 6.53 18.58
C THR A 160 -7.17 5.85 17.38
N PRO A 161 -7.24 4.51 17.33
CA PRO A 161 -7.94 3.82 16.26
C PRO A 161 -9.39 4.31 16.04
N GLU A 162 -10.13 4.63 17.11
CA GLU A 162 -11.49 5.19 17.01
C GLU A 162 -11.50 6.62 16.45
N GLN A 163 -10.54 7.46 16.83
CA GLN A 163 -10.41 8.83 16.29
C GLN A 163 -10.07 8.77 14.80
N LEU A 164 -9.12 7.90 14.42
CA LEU A 164 -8.72 7.68 13.04
C LEU A 164 -9.87 7.11 12.19
N ALA A 165 -10.65 6.17 12.73
CA ALA A 165 -11.84 5.66 12.04
C ALA A 165 -12.89 6.77 11.81
N ARG A 166 -13.17 7.62 12.80
CA ARG A 166 -14.07 8.78 12.63
C ARG A 166 -13.54 9.76 11.59
N HIS A 167 -12.23 10.05 11.64
CA HIS A 167 -11.56 10.90 10.66
C HIS A 167 -11.80 10.37 9.24
N ILE A 168 -11.51 9.10 9.00
CA ILE A 168 -11.71 8.44 7.70
C ILE A 168 -13.18 8.49 7.25
N LEU A 169 -14.15 8.38 8.16
CA LEU A 169 -15.57 8.44 7.80
C LEU A 169 -16.03 9.85 7.38
N GLN A 170 -15.39 10.90 7.93
CA GLN A 170 -15.75 12.30 7.72
C GLN A 170 -14.99 12.95 6.54
N SER A 171 -13.85 12.39 6.14
CA SER A 171 -13.03 12.95 5.06
C SER A 171 -13.50 12.53 3.66
N CYS A 172 -13.48 13.49 2.74
CA CYS A 172 -13.77 13.29 1.33
C CYS A 172 -12.90 14.25 0.50
N GLY A 173 -12.42 13.77 -0.65
CA GLY A 173 -11.60 14.56 -1.56
C GLY A 173 -11.98 14.34 -3.03
N PRO A 174 -11.19 14.89 -3.96
CA PRO A 174 -11.44 14.77 -5.41
C PRO A 174 -11.53 13.33 -5.94
N SER A 175 -10.91 12.36 -5.24
CA SER A 175 -10.94 10.94 -5.60
C SER A 175 -12.04 10.15 -4.87
N GLY A 176 -12.95 10.83 -4.17
CA GLY A 176 -14.07 10.25 -3.43
C GLY A 176 -13.86 10.20 -1.92
N GLU A 177 -14.80 9.53 -1.24
CA GLU A 177 -14.80 9.41 0.22
C GLU A 177 -13.59 8.63 0.72
N ASN A 178 -13.06 9.00 1.89
CA ASN A 178 -11.92 8.28 2.45
C ASN A 178 -12.31 6.88 2.96
N ARG A 179 -13.57 6.67 3.40
CA ARG A 179 -14.07 5.34 3.77
C ARG A 179 -14.01 4.34 2.62
N GLU A 180 -14.25 4.78 1.39
CA GLU A 180 -14.16 3.94 0.20
C GLU A 180 -12.74 3.41 0.01
N TYR A 181 -11.72 4.24 0.26
CA TYR A 181 -10.32 3.81 0.23
C TYR A 181 -10.05 2.70 1.25
N LEU A 182 -10.52 2.88 2.49
CA LEU A 182 -10.36 1.91 3.57
C LEU A 182 -11.01 0.57 3.22
N TYR A 183 -12.27 0.60 2.80
CA TYR A 183 -13.03 -0.62 2.48
C TYR A 183 -12.50 -1.33 1.25
N ARG A 184 -12.16 -0.62 0.17
CA ARG A 184 -11.54 -1.26 -1.01
C ARG A 184 -10.20 -1.87 -0.68
N LEU A 185 -9.36 -1.20 0.12
CA LEU A 185 -8.07 -1.77 0.53
C LEU A 185 -8.25 -3.05 1.35
N HIS A 186 -9.17 -3.02 2.32
CA HIS A 186 -9.50 -4.19 3.14
C HIS A 186 -9.98 -5.37 2.29
N ASP A 187 -10.97 -5.15 1.43
CA ASP A 187 -11.56 -6.22 0.62
C ASP A 187 -10.53 -6.80 -0.35
N SER A 188 -9.72 -5.94 -0.96
CA SER A 188 -8.65 -6.38 -1.86
C SER A 188 -7.58 -7.19 -1.15
N LEU A 189 -7.23 -6.86 0.10
CA LEU A 189 -6.30 -7.67 0.90
C LEU A 189 -6.86 -9.05 1.22
N LEU A 190 -8.17 -9.15 1.52
CA LEU A 190 -8.82 -10.44 1.77
C LEU A 190 -8.88 -11.31 0.51
N GLU A 191 -9.09 -10.69 -0.66
CA GLU A 191 -9.09 -11.36 -1.95
C GLU A 191 -7.69 -11.75 -2.43
N LEU A 192 -6.66 -10.97 -2.05
CA LEU A 192 -5.28 -11.15 -2.50
C LEU A 192 -4.68 -12.48 -2.02
N HIS A 193 -4.79 -12.78 -0.73
CA HIS A 193 -4.27 -14.02 -0.14
C HIS A 193 -4.81 -14.24 1.29
N PRO A 194 -5.06 -15.48 1.76
CA PRO A 194 -5.50 -15.73 3.15
C PRO A 194 -4.59 -15.15 4.25
N ASP A 195 -3.27 -15.10 4.01
CA ASP A 195 -2.28 -14.51 4.93
C ASP A 195 -2.08 -13.00 4.72
N ALA A 196 -2.75 -12.37 3.75
CA ALA A 196 -2.68 -10.93 3.50
C ALA A 196 -3.56 -10.10 4.44
N ARG A 197 -4.15 -10.74 5.47
CA ARG A 197 -4.90 -10.06 6.53
C ARG A 197 -3.99 -9.07 7.27
N ASP A 198 -4.47 -7.84 7.38
CA ASP A 198 -3.80 -6.76 8.10
C ASP A 198 -4.69 -6.32 9.27
N PHE A 199 -4.23 -6.54 10.50
CA PHE A 199 -5.02 -6.31 11.71
C PHE A 199 -5.33 -4.84 11.96
N HIS A 200 -4.43 -3.92 11.57
CA HIS A 200 -4.68 -2.49 11.67
C HIS A 200 -5.83 -2.09 10.74
N ILE A 201 -5.78 -2.56 9.48
CA ILE A 201 -6.84 -2.30 8.50
C ILE A 201 -8.18 -2.92 8.95
N GLN A 202 -8.15 -4.16 9.44
CA GLN A 202 -9.35 -4.85 9.94
C GLN A 202 -9.99 -4.13 11.12
N GLU A 203 -9.19 -3.63 12.05
CA GLU A 203 -9.70 -2.91 13.21
C GLU A 203 -10.32 -1.58 12.81
N LEU A 204 -9.68 -0.82 11.92
CA LEU A 204 -10.26 0.42 11.39
C LEU A 204 -11.59 0.17 10.65
N VAL A 205 -11.69 -0.91 9.87
CA VAL A 205 -12.95 -1.29 9.20
C VAL A 205 -14.03 -1.65 10.21
N ARG A 206 -13.68 -2.42 11.25
CA ARG A 206 -14.60 -2.80 12.33
C ARG A 206 -15.14 -1.57 13.05
N LEU A 207 -14.26 -0.65 13.43
CA LEU A 207 -14.61 0.59 14.11
C LEU A 207 -15.46 1.50 13.22
N ALA A 208 -15.05 1.69 11.96
CA ALA A 208 -15.80 2.52 11.02
C ALA A 208 -17.24 2.00 10.83
N LYS A 209 -17.41 0.69 10.62
CA LYS A 209 -18.75 0.08 10.48
C LYS A 209 -19.60 0.19 11.77
N ALA A 210 -18.96 0.12 12.94
CA ALA A 210 -19.66 0.31 14.21
C ALA A 210 -20.17 1.76 14.35
N ILE A 211 -19.33 2.75 14.05
CA ILE A 211 -19.68 4.18 14.08
C ILE A 211 -20.81 4.47 13.09
N GLU A 212 -20.73 3.98 11.85
CA GLU A 212 -21.79 4.17 10.84
C GLU A 212 -23.15 3.63 11.30
N LYS A 213 -23.14 2.50 12.02
CA LYS A 213 -24.35 1.90 12.59
C LYS A 213 -24.92 2.71 13.75
N GLU A 214 -24.06 3.25 14.61
CA GLU A 214 -24.45 4.11 15.74
C GLU A 214 -25.01 5.46 15.28
N GLU A 215 -24.38 6.06 14.26
CA GLU A 215 -24.72 7.39 13.74
C GLU A 215 -25.78 7.38 12.62
N GLY A 216 -26.21 6.19 12.17
CA GLY A 216 -27.23 6.04 11.12
C GLY A 216 -26.75 6.43 9.71
N LEU A 217 -25.44 6.53 9.49
CA LEU A 217 -24.80 6.94 8.23
C LEU A 217 -24.93 5.92 7.08
N GLY A 218 -25.68 4.82 7.28
CA GLY A 218 -25.96 3.79 6.28
C GLY A 218 -27.38 3.79 5.70
N LYS A 219 -28.19 4.82 6.00
CA LYS A 219 -29.54 4.98 5.45
C LYS A 219 -29.67 6.27 4.64
N GLY A 220 -29.03 6.30 3.48
CA GLY A 220 -29.41 7.20 2.39
C GLY A 220 -30.53 6.56 1.56
N ASN A 221 -31.61 7.30 1.36
CA ASN A 221 -32.81 6.97 0.56
C ASN A 221 -32.51 6.38 -0.82
#